data_AF-A0A942KS38-F1
#
_entry.id   AF-A0A942KS38-F1
#
_cell.length_a   1.000
_cell.length_b   1.000
_cell.length_c   1.000
_cell.angle_alpha   90.00
_cell.angle_beta   90.00
_cell.angle_gamma   90.00
#
_symmetry.space_group_name_H-M   'P 1'
#
loop_
_entity.id
_entity.type
_entity.pdbx_description
1 polymer ?
#
loop_
_entity_poly.entity_id
_entity_poly.type
_entity_poly.pdbx_seq_one_letter_code
_entity_poly.pdbx_strand_id
1 'polypeptide(L)' 'MSGSQKDVDPRITGQVTPEMIEAVRTKAREGRITCPVLRKFAEDTGVPYKVAGAAADAAGVRVKSCDLGCF' A
#
# COMPACT_ATOMS: atom_id res chain seq x y z
N MET A 1 -0.63 -18.30 -16.44
CA MET A 1 0.00 -16.97 -16.48
C MET A 1 -0.77 -16.07 -15.52
N SER A 2 -0.02 -15.31 -14.71
CA SER A 2 -0.38 -14.77 -13.40
C SER A 2 -1.60 -13.85 -13.36
N GLY A 3 -2.49 -14.12 -12.41
CA GLY A 3 -3.62 -13.26 -12.08
C GLY A 3 -4.12 -13.63 -10.70
N SER A 4 -3.24 -13.49 -9.70
CA SER A 4 -3.54 -13.77 -8.30
C SER A 4 -4.80 -13.00 -7.88
N GLN A 5 -5.84 -13.76 -7.60
CA GLN A 5 -7.07 -13.37 -6.95
C GLN A 5 -6.77 -12.27 -5.91
N LYS A 6 -7.43 -11.12 -6.05
CA LYS A 6 -7.41 -10.02 -5.08
C LYS A 6 -8.14 -10.43 -3.79
N ASP A 7 -7.72 -11.52 -3.16
CA ASP A 7 -8.03 -11.77 -1.76
C ASP A 7 -7.03 -10.93 -0.96
N VAL A 8 -7.50 -9.81 -0.45
CA VAL A 8 -6.87 -9.22 0.73
C VAL A 8 -7.39 -10.07 1.88
N ASP A 9 -6.62 -11.10 2.26
CA ASP A 9 -6.97 -11.94 3.41
C ASP A 9 -7.29 -11.05 4.62
N PRO A 10 -8.36 -11.30 5.39
CA PRO A 10 -8.75 -10.46 6.53
C PRO A 10 -7.67 -10.33 7.62
N ARG A 11 -6.66 -11.21 7.60
CA ARG A 11 -5.47 -11.13 8.47
C ARG A 11 -4.54 -9.96 8.11
N ILE A 12 -4.55 -9.53 6.86
CA ILE A 12 -3.66 -8.49 6.30
C ILE A 12 -4.11 -7.10 6.75
N THR A 13 -5.41 -6.82 6.69
CA THR A 13 -5.99 -5.53 7.12
C THR A 13 -5.86 -5.34 8.63
N GLY A 14 -5.91 -6.42 9.41
CA GLY A 14 -5.66 -6.38 10.86
C GLY A 14 -4.21 -6.07 11.23
N GLN A 15 -3.27 -6.17 10.30
CA GLN A 15 -1.85 -5.88 10.50
C GLN A 15 -1.50 -4.41 10.18
N VAL A 16 -2.45 -3.64 9.63
CA VAL A 16 -2.27 -2.21 9.38
C VAL A 16 -2.32 -1.46 10.70
N THR A 17 -1.20 -0.89 11.13
CA THR A 17 -1.15 -0.04 12.33
C THR A 17 -1.40 1.43 11.97
N PRO A 18 -1.91 2.25 12.90
CA PRO A 18 -2.08 3.68 12.68
C PRO A 18 -0.76 4.39 12.36
N GLU A 19 0.37 3.89 12.86
CA GLU A 19 1.70 4.41 12.53
C GLU A 19 2.05 4.22 11.05
N MET A 20 1.65 3.09 10.46
CA MET A 20 1.83 2.86 9.02
C MET A 20 0.98 3.81 8.19
N ILE A 21 -0.26 4.07 8.61
CA ILE A 21 -1.19 5.00 7.96
C ILE A 21 -0.60 6.41 7.96
N GLU A 22 -0.10 6.89 9.11
CA GLU A 22 0.58 8.18 9.25
C GLU A 22 1.85 8.23 8.39
N ALA A 23 2.71 7.20 8.45
CA ALA A 23 3.93 7.15 7.65
C ALA A 23 3.65 7.20 6.14
N VAL A 24 2.62 6.47 5.68
CA VAL A 24 2.17 6.49 4.28
C VAL A 24 1.60 7.87 3.93
N ARG A 25 0.83 8.49 4.82
CA ARG A 25 0.29 9.84 4.63
C ARG A 25 1.39 10.90 4.56
N THR A 26 2.45 10.80 5.36
CA THR A 26 3.62 11.69 5.30
C THR A 26 4.43 11.47 4.02
N LYS A 27 4.56 10.22 3.55
CA LYS A 27 5.23 9.91 2.28
C LYS A 27 4.38 10.26 1.06
N ALA A 28 3.06 10.39 1.22
CA ALA A 28 2.17 10.83 0.19
C ALA A 28 2.32 12.33 -0.08
N ARG A 29 2.32 12.72 -1.35
CA ARG A 29 2.25 14.13 -1.77
C ARG A 29 0.87 14.38 -2.38
N GLU A 30 0.18 15.40 -1.87
CA GLU A 30 -1.16 15.79 -2.34
C GLU A 30 -2.19 14.65 -2.31
N GLY A 31 -2.14 13.81 -1.25
CA GLY A 31 -3.03 12.66 -1.13
C GLY A 31 -2.76 11.55 -2.16
N ARG A 32 -1.57 11.54 -2.75
CA ARG A 32 -1.14 10.53 -3.72
C ARG A 32 0.20 9.94 -3.34
N ILE A 33 0.32 8.63 -3.51
CA ILE A 33 1.57 7.89 -3.32
C ILE A 33 1.90 7.14 -4.60
N THR A 34 3.18 7.04 -4.95
CA THR A 34 3.62 6.30 -6.13
C THR A 34 3.89 4.84 -5.77
N CYS A 35 3.64 3.92 -6.71
CA CYS A 35 3.91 2.49 -6.52
C CYS A 35 5.34 2.18 -5.99
N PRO A 36 6.44 2.80 -6.47
CA PRO A 36 7.77 2.55 -5.91
C PRO A 36 7.92 3.03 -4.48
N VAL A 37 7.27 4.14 -4.09
CA VAL A 37 7.31 4.63 -2.69
C VAL A 37 6.55 3.69 -1.77
N LEU A 38 5.40 3.19 -2.22
CA LEU A 38 4.61 2.21 -1.48
C LEU A 38 5.35 0.88 -1.33
N ARG A 39 5.99 0.41 -2.41
CA ARG A 39 6.81 -0.82 -2.37
C ARG A 39 8.00 -0.67 -1.44
N LYS A 40 8.74 0.44 -1.53
CA LYS A 40 9.85 0.73 -0.63
C LYS A 40 9.40 0.79 0.82
N PHE A 41 8.23 1.38 1.10
CA PHE A 41 7.65 1.35 2.44
C PHE A 41 7.34 -0.07 2.91
N ALA A 42 6.73 -0.90 2.05
CA ALA A 42 6.43 -2.28 2.36
C ALA A 42 7.69 -3.11 2.69
N GLU A 43 8.74 -2.94 1.89
CA GLU A 43 10.05 -3.60 2.09
C GLU A 43 10.72 -3.14 3.39
N ASP A 44 10.67 -1.84 3.68
CA ASP A 44 11.24 -1.23 4.88
C ASP A 44 10.54 -1.69 6.17
N THR A 45 9.21 -1.88 6.12
CA THR A 45 8.42 -2.44 7.24
C THR A 45 8.36 -3.97 7.23
N GLY A 46 8.92 -4.64 6.21
CA GLY A 46 8.85 -6.09 6.06
C GLY A 46 7.42 -6.62 5.85
N VAL A 47 6.48 -5.78 5.41
CA VAL A 47 5.09 -6.17 5.19
C VAL A 47 4.83 -6.52 3.72
N PRO A 48 3.87 -7.41 3.43
CA PRO A 48 3.43 -7.65 2.06
C PRO A 48 2.92 -6.38 1.38
N TYR A 49 3.15 -6.25 0.07
CA TYR A 49 2.64 -5.13 -0.73
C TYR A 49 1.11 -4.96 -0.63
N LYS A 50 0.37 -6.04 -0.37
CA LYS A 50 -1.07 -6.00 -0.08
C LYS A 50 -1.38 -5.23 1.20
N VAL A 51 -0.60 -5.40 2.28
CA VAL A 51 -0.75 -4.64 3.54
C VAL A 51 -0.44 -3.17 3.28
N ALA A 52 0.64 -2.86 2.56
CA ALA A 52 0.99 -1.48 2.25
C ALA A 52 -0.11 -0.79 1.41
N GLY A 53 -0.69 -1.51 0.44
CA GLY A 53 -1.86 -1.04 -0.31
C GLY A 53 -3.07 -0.76 0.57
N ALA A 54 -3.39 -1.68 1.49
CA ALA A 54 -4.47 -1.48 2.46
C ALA A 54 -4.19 -0.29 3.39
N ALA A 55 -2.94 -0.08 3.81
CA ALA A 55 -2.54 1.06 4.63
C ALA A 55 -2.69 2.39 3.87
N ALA A 56 -2.35 2.43 2.58
CA ALA A 56 -2.57 3.61 1.75
C ALA A 56 -4.06 3.91 1.54
N ASP A 57 -4.87 2.89 1.32
CA ASP A 57 -6.33 3.03 1.18
C ASP A 57 -6.96 3.53 2.49
N ALA A 58 -6.56 2.93 3.63
CA ALA A 58 -6.97 3.36 4.96
C ALA A 58 -6.50 4.79 5.31
N ALA A 59 -5.35 5.21 4.79
CA ALA A 59 -4.85 6.58 4.91
C ALA A 59 -5.56 7.58 3.98
N GLY A 60 -6.50 7.14 3.14
CA GLY A 60 -7.20 7.98 2.18
C GLY A 60 -6.31 8.44 1.03
N VAL A 61 -5.21 7.73 0.77
CA VAL A 61 -4.19 8.10 -0.21
C VAL A 61 -4.38 7.27 -1.47
N ARG A 62 -4.46 7.92 -2.63
CA ARG A 62 -4.55 7.19 -3.90
C ARG A 62 -3.16 6.77 -4.39
N VAL A 63 -3.00 5.48 -4.64
CA VAL A 63 -1.82 4.96 -5.33
C VAL A 63 -1.93 5.34 -6.80
N LYS A 64 -1.08 6.26 -7.28
CA LYS A 64 -0.97 6.60 -8.71
C LYS A 64 0.32 6.02 -9.28
N SER A 65 0.30 5.68 -10.57
CA SER A 65 1.46 5.17 -11.31
C SER A 65 1.97 3.83 -10.77
N CYS A 66 1.17 2.77 -10.94
CA CYS A 66 1.73 1.43 -11.01
C CYS A 66 2.39 1.29 -12.37
N ASP A 67 3.72 1.37 -12.41
CA ASP A 67 4.55 1.21 -13.64
C ASP A 67 4.23 -0.08 -14.41
N LEU A 68 3.55 -1.02 -13.76
CA LEU A 68 3.09 -2.30 -14.30
C LEU A 68 1.66 -2.26 -14.89
N GLY A 69 0.99 -1.10 -14.94
CA GLY A 69 -0.37 -0.99 -15.48
C GLY A 69 -1.45 -1.72 -14.67
N CYS A 70 -1.18 -2.11 -13.42
CA CYS A 70 -2.14 -2.82 -12.57
C CYS A 70 -3.07 -1.91 -11.76
N PHE A 71 -3.70 -0.92 -12.42
CA PHE A 71 -4.89 -0.22 -11.93
C PHE A 71 -5.89 -0.06 -13.06
#